data_AF-A0A6P0HNS9-F1
#
_entry.id   AF-A0A6P0HNS9-F1
#
_cell.length_a   1.000
_cell.length_b   1.000
_cell.length_c   1.000
_cell.angle_alpha   90.00
_cell.angle_beta   90.00
_cell.angle_gamma   90.00
#
_symmetry.space_group_name_H-M   'P 1'
#
loop_
_entity.id
_entity.type
_entity.pdbx_description
1 polymer ?
#
loop_
_entity_poly.entity_id
_entity_poly.type
_entity_poly.pdbx_seq_one_letter_code
_entity_poly.pdbx_strand_id
1 'polypeptide(L)' 'MQVDLAAEGSTLTISSNRAFEALVLASTPSGDGAFLNCDVRPGTTVVHLPITGHGLVLEVVDSRTGAVTGTITV' A
#
# COMPACT_ATOMS: atom_id res chain seq x y z
N MET A 1 12.51 -3.89 6.60
CA MET A 1 11.62 -2.94 7.32
C MET A 1 10.26 -3.58 7.31
N GLN A 2 9.61 -3.66 8.47
CA GLN A 2 8.26 -4.19 8.58
C GLN A 2 7.32 -3.01 8.78
N VAL A 3 6.27 -2.91 7.95
CA VAL A 3 5.18 -1.94 8.09
C VAL A 3 3.91 -2.69 8.48
N ASP A 4 3.05 -2.05 9.26
CA ASP A 4 1.73 -2.60 9.59
C ASP A 4 0.70 -2.00 8.64
N LEU A 5 -0.09 -2.87 8.00
CA LEU A 5 -1.09 -2.48 7.00
C LEU A 5 -2.49 -2.78 7.51
N ALA A 6 -3.41 -1.86 7.27
CA ALA A 6 -4.84 -2.08 7.42
C ALA A 6 -5.56 -1.44 6.24
N ALA A 7 -6.59 -2.11 5.71
CA ALA A 7 -7.33 -1.58 4.57
C ALA A 7 -8.83 -1.82 4.73
N GLU A 8 -9.61 -0.82 4.34
CA GLU A 8 -11.07 -0.83 4.40
C GLU A 8 -11.62 -0.04 3.20
N GLY A 9 -12.43 -0.70 2.36
CA GLY A 9 -12.96 -0.11 1.13
C GLY A 9 -11.85 0.40 0.21
N SER A 10 -11.85 1.70 -0.09
CA SER A 10 -10.83 2.39 -0.89
C SER A 10 -9.67 2.96 -0.07
N THR A 11 -9.55 2.63 1.21
CA THR A 11 -8.56 3.26 2.09
C THR A 11 -7.52 2.26 2.56
N LEU A 12 -6.24 2.56 2.31
CA LEU A 12 -5.09 1.85 2.88
C LEU A 12 -4.45 2.72 3.96
N THR A 13 -4.27 2.14 5.13
CA THR A 13 -3.53 2.72 6.25
C THR A 13 -2.18 2.01 6.37
N ILE A 14 -1.10 2.78 6.33
CA ILE A 14 0.28 2.32 6.44
C ILE A 14 0.86 2.88 7.74
N SER A 15 1.24 2.01 8.67
CA SER A 15 1.94 2.39 9.89
C SER A 15 3.42 2.02 9.78
N SER A 16 4.30 3.00 9.99
CA SER A 16 5.74 2.86 9.88
C SER A 16 6.47 3.62 10.99
N ASN A 17 7.59 3.10 11.45
CA ASN A 17 8.46 3.80 12.40
C ASN A 17 9.51 4.71 11.73
N ARG A 18 9.56 4.74 10.39
CA ARG A 18 10.51 5.56 9.62
C ARG A 18 9.87 6.15 8.37
N ALA A 19 10.51 7.20 7.85
CA ALA A 19 10.11 7.80 6.57
C ALA A 19 10.68 7.01 5.38
N PHE A 20 9.90 6.86 4.31
CA PHE A 20 10.37 6.38 3.02
C PHE A 20 9.38 6.73 1.90
N GLU A 21 9.89 6.79 0.67
CA GLU A 21 9.06 6.88 -0.52
C GLU A 21 8.55 5.48 -0.87
N ALA A 22 7.23 5.35 -1.02
CA ALA A 22 6.59 4.09 -1.32
C ALA A 22 5.86 4.14 -2.67
N LEU A 23 5.84 2.99 -3.34
CA LEU A 23 4.91 2.68 -4.40
C LEU A 23 3.85 1.75 -3.84
N VAL A 24 2.62 2.23 -3.74
CA VAL A 24 1.46 1.42 -3.35
C VAL A 24 0.88 0.81 -4.62
N LEU A 25 0.93 -0.51 -4.73
CA LEU A 25 0.33 -1.27 -5.81
C LEU A 25 -1.00 -1.83 -5.34
N ALA A 26 -2.02 -1.75 -6.18
CA ALA A 26 -3.32 -2.36 -5.96
C ALA A 26 -3.67 -3.21 -7.18
N SER A 27 -4.05 -4.46 -6.97
CA SER A 27 -4.39 -5.38 -8.05
C SER A 27 -5.59 -6.26 -7.70
N THR A 28 -6.48 -6.46 -8.66
CA THR A 28 -7.64 -7.33 -8.55
C THR A 28 -7.33 -8.72 -9.10
N PRO A 29 -8.06 -9.77 -8.68
CA PRO A 29 -7.90 -11.11 -9.26
C PRO A 29 -8.21 -11.16 -10.77
N SER A 30 -9.02 -10.23 -11.29
CA SER A 30 -9.35 -10.12 -12.71
C SER A 30 -8.25 -9.48 -13.56
N GLY A 31 -7.19 -8.93 -12.94
CA GLY A 31 -6.05 -8.35 -13.64
C GLY A 31 -6.09 -6.82 -13.78
N ASP A 32 -7.13 -6.15 -13.25
CA ASP A 32 -7.11 -4.69 -13.15
C ASP A 32 -6.15 -4.26 -12.04
N GLY A 33 -5.39 -3.20 -12.29
CA GLY A 33 -4.43 -2.69 -11.32
C GLY A 33 -4.23 -1.19 -11.40
N ALA A 34 -3.75 -0.63 -10.29
CA ALA A 34 -3.37 0.76 -10.18
C ALA A 34 -2.17 0.91 -9.24
N PHE A 35 -1.46 2.02 -9.37
CA PHE A 35 -0.36 2.35 -8.48
C PHE A 35 -0.40 3.81 -8.07
N LEU A 36 0.13 4.09 -6.89
CA LEU A 36 0.27 5.44 -6.34
C LEU A 36 1.65 5.58 -5.70
N ASN A 37 2.32 6.68 -6.00
CA ASN A 37 3.48 7.10 -5.24
C ASN A 37 2.99 7.80 -3.96
N CYS A 38 3.55 7.44 -2.81
CA CYS A 38 3.26 8.13 -1.56
C CYS A 38 4.50 8.28 -0.69
N ASP A 39 4.56 9.39 0.04
CA ASP A 39 5.57 9.59 1.08
C ASP A 39 5.05 9.02 2.39
N VAL A 40 5.59 7.87 2.80
CA VAL A 40 5.30 7.30 4.11
C VAL A 40 6.12 8.05 5.15
N ARG A 41 5.43 8.59 6.16
CA ARG A 41 6.03 9.29 7.30
C ARG A 41 6.02 8.40 8.55
N PRO A 42 6.90 8.65 9.54
CA PRO A 42 6.79 7.98 10.84
C PRO A 42 5.41 8.23 11.45
N GLY A 43 4.79 7.17 11.97
CA GLY A 43 3.40 7.16 12.39
C GLY A 43 2.50 6.56 11.31
N THR A 44 1.35 7.19 11.08
CA THR A 44 0.30 6.70 10.18
C THR A 44 0.25 7.52 8.90
N THR A 45 0.26 6.84 7.76
CA THR A 45 0.02 7.41 6.43
C THR A 45 -1.25 6.79 5.85
N VAL A 46 -2.17 7.60 5.35
CA VAL A 46 -3.42 7.14 4.75
C VAL A 46 -3.35 7.38 3.24
N VAL A 47 -3.71 6.36 2.46
CA VAL A 47 -3.70 6.38 1.01
C VAL A 47 -5.10 6.01 0.51
N HIS A 48 -5.67 6.87 -0.33
CA HIS A 48 -6.93 6.59 -1.02
C HIS A 48 -6.64 5.90 -2.34
N LEU A 49 -7.10 4.66 -2.46
CA LEU A 49 -6.88 3.79 -3.60
C LEU A 49 -7.86 4.18 -4.74
N PRO A 50 -7.38 4.19 -5.99
CA PRO A 50 -8.22 4.52 -7.15
C PRO A 50 -9.08 3.34 -7.62
N ILE A 51 -8.89 2.16 -7.01
CA ILE A 51 -9.66 0.95 -7.28
C ILE A 51 -10.17 0.34 -5.98
N THR A 52 -11.34 -0.28 -6.07
CA THR A 52 -12.02 -0.97 -4.97
C THR A 52 -12.57 -2.29 -5.48
N GLY A 53 -12.56 -3.32 -4.64
CA GLY A 53 -13.15 -4.60 -4.98
C GLY A 53 -12.82 -5.66 -3.94
N HIS A 54 -13.53 -6.78 -3.98
CA HIS A 54 -13.21 -7.94 -3.16
C HIS A 54 -12.01 -8.68 -3.73
N GLY A 55 -11.16 -9.19 -2.83
CA GLY A 55 -9.92 -9.87 -3.20
C GLY A 55 -8.83 -8.92 -3.68
N LEU A 56 -8.93 -7.62 -3.36
CA LEU A 56 -7.94 -6.63 -3.76
C LEU A 56 -6.62 -6.91 -3.03
N VAL A 57 -5.56 -7.17 -3.77
CA VAL A 57 -4.21 -7.33 -3.23
C VAL A 57 -3.51 -5.98 -3.25
N LEU A 58 -3.05 -5.55 -2.08
CA LEU A 58 -2.32 -4.30 -1.87
C LEU A 58 -0.89 -4.62 -1.46
N GLU A 59 0.07 -4.00 -2.13
CA GLU A 59 1.49 -4.12 -1.82
C GLU A 59 2.10 -2.74 -1.59
N VAL A 60 2.93 -2.61 -0.56
CA VAL A 60 3.69 -1.39 -0.28
C VAL A 60 5.16 -1.66 -0.57
N VAL A 61 5.67 -1.05 -1.63
CA VAL A 61 7.04 -1.24 -2.11
C VAL A 61 7.89 -0.02 -1.74
N ASP A 62 9.06 -0.23 -1.13
CA ASP A 62 10.04 0.84 -0.92
C ASP A 62 10.65 1.23 -2.29
N SER A 63 10.37 2.45 -2.76
CA SER A 63 10.70 2.88 -4.13
C SER A 63 12.20 2.89 -4.42
N ARG A 64 13.02 3.04 -3.37
CA ARG A 64 14.48 3.13 -3.47
C ARG A 64 15.11 1.76 -3.61
N THR A 65 14.58 0.77 -2.89
CA THR A 65 15.16 -0.58 -2.82
C THR A 65 14.42 -1.60 -3.68
N GLY A 66 13.19 -1.30 -4.09
CA GLY A 66 12.30 -2.24 -4.78
C GLY A 66 11.75 -3.35 -3.87
N ALA A 67 12.03 -3.31 -2.57
CA ALA A 67 11.57 -4.35 -1.64
C ALA A 67 10.09 -4.19 -1.31
N VAL A 68 9.33 -5.28 -1.33
CA VAL A 68 7.97 -5.34 -0.77
C VAL A 68 8.09 -5.30 0.75
N THR A 69 7.54 -4.25 1.35
CA THR A 69 7.62 -3.98 2.80
C THR A 69 6.40 -4.47 3.57
N GLY A 70 5.28 -4.64 2.87
CA GLY A 70 4.06 -5.22 3.39
C GLY A 70 3.07 -5.56 2.27
N THR A 71 2.22 -6.54 2.56
CA THR A 71 1.15 -7.00 1.67
C THR A 71 -0.12 -7.23 2.49
N ILE A 72 -1.27 -6.86 1.96
CA ILE A 72 -2.59 -7.16 2.54
C ILE A 72 -3.60 -7.48 1.44
N THR A 73 -4.57 -8.34 1.75
CA THR A 73 -5.72 -8.62 0.87
C THR A 73 -7.00 -8.12 1.53
N VAL A 74 -7.85 -7.45 0.76
CA VAL A 74 -9.14 -6.85 1.19
C VAL A 74 -10.31 -7.60 0.59
#